data_AF-A0A840FRI4-F1
#
_entry.id   AF-A0A840FRI4-F1
#
_cell.length_a   1.000
_cell.length_b   1.000
_cell.length_c   1.000
_cell.angle_alpha   90.00
_cell.angle_beta   90.00
_cell.angle_gamma   90.00
#
_symmetry.space_group_name_H-M   'P 1'
#
loop_
_entity.id
_entity.type
_entity.pdbx_description
1 polymer ?
#
loop_
_entity_poly.entity_id
_entity_poly.type
_entity_poly.pdbx_seq_one_letter_code
_entity_poly.pdbx_strand_id
1 'polypeptide(L)'
;MRILRILAAPLCGIAFLFTFGAAQAACPPSAIASLEKPGVAMRNGVDRGVLWRIERDGRTSWLYGTIHIGRGDWVRPGPTIQKALTQSDTVALELDMRDEATARTMARPADPELLARMLSGERARRLERQNSEACVPPGSLSKLQPILQVTALAGLVGRADGLYPEFGVDETLAVAARNGNKPIVALENAQDQLKVLTGNSEAEEAEQVDAALDELESGKLRGQIKELADVWARSDAARLARYPEWCDCLNTPAEQRLLKRLLDDRNPNLADGIERLHASGKGVFAAVGALHMIGPQGLPTLMAARGFTVTPVLTNAQEQTAQPMPALAAPSPAPRAARGGKAVKGQRAKAAPAAAARGGKSAKAAPAAPRGGARAPARAAGKAAPSKAPAPAAKGKVRR
;
A
#
# COMPACT_ATOMS: atom_id res chain seq x y z
N MET A 1 93.47 11.15 7.76
CA MET A 1 93.63 10.15 6.68
C MET A 1 92.23 9.69 6.27
N ARG A 2 91.86 9.76 4.97
CA ARG A 2 90.58 9.28 4.36
C ARG A 2 89.30 10.07 4.78
N ILE A 3 88.52 10.62 3.84
CA ILE A 3 87.26 10.13 3.17
C ILE A 3 85.99 10.33 4.03
N LEU A 4 84.76 10.60 3.54
CA LEU A 4 84.18 11.36 2.40
C LEU A 4 82.63 11.21 2.45
N ARG A 5 81.87 12.31 2.55
CA ARG A 5 80.46 12.51 2.09
C ARG A 5 79.26 11.62 2.54
N ILE A 6 78.09 12.30 2.53
CA ILE A 6 76.73 11.86 2.15
C ILE A 6 75.73 11.35 3.23
N LEU A 7 74.48 11.72 2.95
CA LEU A 7 73.20 11.66 3.66
C LEU A 7 72.82 10.32 4.33
N ALA A 8 72.06 10.44 5.42
CA ALA A 8 71.06 9.47 5.86
C ALA A 8 69.81 10.22 6.37
N ALA A 9 68.62 9.65 6.18
CA ALA A 9 67.34 10.26 6.54
C ALA A 9 66.59 9.42 7.60
N PRO A 10 65.76 10.02 8.48
CA PRO A 10 64.88 9.28 9.37
C PRO A 10 63.62 8.81 8.62
N LEU A 11 63.24 7.55 8.81
CA LEU A 11 62.00 6.96 8.27
C LEU A 11 60.80 7.11 9.22
N CYS A 12 59.61 6.98 8.64
CA CYS A 12 58.33 6.55 9.23
C CYS A 12 57.72 7.36 10.40
N GLY A 13 56.43 7.71 10.25
CA GLY A 13 55.65 8.35 11.32
C GLY A 13 54.29 8.93 10.92
N ILE A 14 53.90 8.90 9.64
CA ILE A 14 52.61 9.46 9.20
C ILE A 14 51.49 8.47 9.44
N ALA A 15 50.79 8.64 10.57
CA ALA A 15 49.50 8.00 10.81
C ALA A 15 48.43 8.65 9.90
N PHE A 16 48.14 8.02 8.76
CA PHE A 16 47.00 8.41 7.92
C PHE A 16 45.69 8.11 8.66
N LEU A 17 45.13 9.12 9.33
CA LEU A 17 43.73 9.11 9.75
C LEU A 17 42.83 9.20 8.50
N PHE A 18 42.61 8.06 7.86
CA PHE A 18 41.54 7.88 6.88
C PHE A 18 40.20 8.05 7.60
N THR A 19 39.71 9.29 7.67
CA THR A 19 38.31 9.55 7.98
C THR A 19 37.47 9.03 6.82
N PHE A 20 37.13 7.75 6.85
CA PHE A 20 36.07 7.17 6.05
C PHE A 20 34.76 7.84 6.45
N GLY A 21 34.46 8.97 5.82
CA GLY A 21 33.13 9.53 5.81
C GLY A 21 32.23 8.56 5.08
N ALA A 22 31.59 7.66 5.83
CA ALA A 22 30.61 6.73 5.29
C ALA A 22 29.56 7.55 4.54
N ALA A 23 29.46 7.33 3.23
CA ALA A 23 28.45 7.96 2.42
C ALA A 23 27.10 7.38 2.84
N GLN A 24 26.40 8.07 3.74
CA GLN A 24 24.98 7.81 3.99
C GLN A 24 24.28 7.91 2.63
N ALA A 25 23.63 6.82 2.21
CA ALA A 25 22.84 6.82 1.00
C ALA A 25 21.80 7.93 1.14
N ALA A 26 21.76 8.86 0.19
CA ALA A 26 20.80 9.95 0.23
C ALA A 26 19.40 9.36 0.08
N CYS A 27 18.60 9.41 1.15
CA CYS A 27 17.25 8.87 1.19
C CYS A 27 16.44 9.36 -0.03
N PRO A 28 15.64 8.50 -0.67
CA PRO A 28 14.71 8.93 -1.71
C PRO A 28 13.84 10.09 -1.20
N PRO A 29 13.51 11.09 -2.04
CA PRO A 29 12.60 12.16 -1.65
C PRO A 29 11.26 11.56 -1.18
N SER A 30 10.59 12.20 -0.22
CA SER A 30 9.25 11.78 0.22
C SER A 30 8.22 11.97 -0.89
N ALA A 31 7.06 11.31 -0.80
CA ALA A 31 5.98 11.47 -1.78
C ALA A 31 5.63 12.96 -1.98
N ILE A 32 5.49 13.73 -0.89
CA ILE A 32 5.23 15.17 -0.91
C ILE A 32 6.35 15.96 -1.60
N ALA A 33 7.62 15.57 -1.45
CA ALA A 33 8.76 16.21 -2.11
C ALA A 33 8.93 15.80 -3.59
N SER A 34 8.33 14.67 -4.01
CA SER A 34 8.28 14.23 -5.41
C SER A 34 7.12 14.83 -6.21
N LEU A 35 6.16 15.50 -5.55
CA LEU A 35 5.18 16.34 -6.22
C LEU A 35 5.89 17.53 -6.86
N GLU A 36 5.92 17.57 -8.19
CA GLU A 36 6.33 18.77 -8.91
C GLU A 36 5.45 19.97 -8.49
N LYS A 37 6.04 21.16 -8.42
CA LYS A 37 5.27 22.40 -8.22
C LYS A 37 4.19 22.47 -9.30
N PRO A 38 2.92 22.73 -8.98
CA PRO A 38 1.80 22.52 -9.90
C PRO A 38 1.89 23.41 -11.15
N GLY A 39 2.50 22.87 -12.20
CA GLY A 39 2.43 23.39 -13.55
C GLY A 39 1.03 23.22 -14.13
N VAL A 40 0.69 24.01 -15.13
CA VAL A 40 -0.68 24.09 -15.70
C VAL A 40 -1.09 22.80 -16.47
N ALA A 41 -0.18 21.83 -16.59
CA ALA A 41 -0.22 20.72 -17.54
C ALA A 41 -0.83 19.38 -17.03
N MET A 42 -1.81 19.41 -16.11
CA MET A 42 -2.64 18.24 -15.78
C MET A 42 -4.12 18.59 -15.56
N ARG A 43 -4.74 19.35 -16.46
CA ARG A 43 -6.19 19.62 -16.39
C ARG A 43 -7.03 18.34 -16.50
N ASN A 44 -6.56 17.37 -17.27
CA ASN A 44 -7.12 16.02 -17.36
C ASN A 44 -6.09 15.00 -16.82
N GLY A 45 -6.56 13.87 -16.31
CA GLY A 45 -5.72 12.70 -16.02
C GLY A 45 -5.45 11.85 -17.27
N VAL A 46 -4.59 10.84 -17.14
CA VAL A 46 -4.30 9.85 -18.18
C VAL A 46 -4.93 8.51 -17.78
N ASP A 47 -5.59 7.83 -18.73
CA ASP A 47 -6.13 6.49 -18.50
C ASP A 47 -4.98 5.48 -18.39
N ARG A 48 -5.00 4.67 -17.32
CA ARG A 48 -3.96 3.71 -16.92
C ARG A 48 -4.61 2.53 -16.20
N GLY A 49 -3.85 1.47 -15.94
CA GLY A 49 -4.37 0.24 -15.34
C GLY A 49 -5.25 -0.53 -16.31
N VAL A 50 -5.95 -1.54 -15.81
CA VAL A 50 -6.73 -2.44 -16.68
C VAL A 50 -8.21 -2.42 -16.29
N LEU A 51 -9.09 -2.19 -17.27
CA LEU A 51 -10.53 -1.98 -17.05
C LEU A 51 -11.38 -2.91 -17.93
N TRP A 52 -12.31 -3.62 -17.29
CA TRP A 52 -13.41 -4.33 -17.94
C TRP A 52 -14.75 -3.76 -17.49
N ARG A 53 -15.70 -3.72 -18.41
CA ARG A 53 -17.12 -3.54 -18.15
C ARG A 53 -17.76 -4.91 -17.99
N ILE A 54 -18.56 -5.09 -16.94
CA ILE A 54 -19.35 -6.30 -16.71
C ILE A 54 -20.83 -5.96 -16.68
N GLU A 55 -21.66 -6.74 -17.37
CA GLU A 55 -23.08 -6.46 -17.56
C GLU A 55 -23.94 -7.70 -17.35
N ARG A 56 -24.99 -7.57 -16.54
CA ARG A 56 -26.04 -8.59 -16.33
C ARG A 56 -27.33 -7.88 -15.97
N ASP A 57 -28.47 -8.52 -16.20
CA ASP A 57 -29.79 -8.04 -15.73
C ASP A 57 -30.12 -6.57 -16.12
N GLY A 58 -29.62 -6.12 -17.28
CA GLY A 58 -29.77 -4.74 -17.77
C GLY A 58 -28.92 -3.68 -17.06
N ARG A 59 -27.97 -4.10 -16.22
CA ARG A 59 -27.15 -3.25 -15.34
C ARG A 59 -25.67 -3.37 -15.67
N THR A 60 -24.97 -2.24 -15.61
CA THR A 60 -23.51 -2.17 -15.80
C THR A 60 -22.77 -2.11 -14.46
N SER A 61 -21.60 -2.71 -14.41
CA SER A 61 -20.58 -2.57 -13.35
C SER A 61 -19.20 -2.72 -13.98
N TRP A 62 -18.14 -2.52 -13.20
CA TRP A 62 -16.77 -2.40 -13.68
C TRP A 62 -15.80 -3.20 -12.81
N LEU A 63 -14.83 -3.84 -13.45
CA LEU A 63 -13.67 -4.45 -12.82
C LEU A 63 -12.43 -3.62 -13.22
N TYR A 64 -11.71 -3.09 -12.23
CA TYR A 64 -10.54 -2.25 -12.45
C TYR A 64 -9.34 -2.77 -11.66
N GLY A 65 -8.24 -3.04 -12.36
CA GLY A 65 -6.97 -3.45 -11.77
C GLY A 65 -6.22 -2.26 -11.18
N THR A 66 -6.06 -2.20 -9.86
CA THR A 66 -5.25 -1.20 -9.15
C THR A 66 -3.80 -1.66 -8.95
N ILE A 67 -3.00 -0.79 -8.36
CA ILE A 67 -1.65 -1.09 -7.85
C ILE A 67 -1.40 -0.22 -6.61
N HIS A 68 -0.88 -0.83 -5.55
CA HIS A 68 -0.72 -0.20 -4.22
C HIS A 68 0.39 0.88 -4.13
N ILE A 69 1.02 1.22 -5.25
CA ILE A 69 2.05 2.26 -5.38
C ILE A 69 1.77 3.10 -6.62
N GLY A 70 2.17 4.36 -6.62
CA GLY A 70 2.02 5.20 -7.81
C GLY A 70 2.89 6.43 -7.83
N ARG A 71 2.60 7.33 -8.77
CA ARG A 71 3.32 8.58 -9.00
C ARG A 71 2.43 9.78 -8.70
N GLY A 72 3.03 10.96 -8.49
CA GLY A 72 2.27 12.20 -8.26
C GLY A 72 1.30 12.57 -9.38
N ASP A 73 1.53 12.11 -10.61
CA ASP A 73 0.63 12.29 -11.77
C ASP A 73 -0.42 11.17 -11.92
N TRP A 74 -0.40 10.13 -11.08
CA TRP A 74 -1.36 9.01 -11.11
C TRP A 74 -2.56 9.27 -10.20
N VAL A 75 -2.45 10.21 -9.25
CA VAL A 75 -3.51 10.59 -8.29
C VAL A 75 -4.75 11.22 -8.93
N ARG A 76 -4.70 11.49 -10.25
CA ARG A 76 -5.85 11.91 -11.07
C ARG A 76 -6.10 10.84 -12.15
N PRO A 77 -7.11 9.96 -11.96
CA PRO A 77 -7.47 8.97 -12.96
C PRO A 77 -7.83 9.60 -14.31
N GLY A 78 -7.67 8.86 -15.40
CA GLY A 78 -8.04 9.30 -16.74
C GLY A 78 -9.55 9.44 -16.98
N PRO A 79 -9.95 9.99 -18.14
CA PRO A 79 -11.34 10.26 -18.46
C PRO A 79 -12.21 9.00 -18.56
N THR A 80 -11.66 7.86 -19.01
CA THR A 80 -12.39 6.58 -19.05
C THR A 80 -12.62 6.05 -17.64
N ILE A 81 -11.61 6.09 -16.78
CA ILE A 81 -11.73 5.66 -15.37
C ILE A 81 -12.70 6.58 -14.61
N GLN A 82 -12.59 7.91 -14.77
CA GLN A 82 -13.51 8.88 -14.18
C GLN A 82 -14.96 8.67 -14.63
N LYS A 83 -15.19 8.35 -15.91
CA LYS A 83 -16.53 8.04 -16.43
C LYS A 83 -17.11 6.78 -15.78
N ALA A 84 -16.35 5.69 -15.71
CA ALA A 84 -16.78 4.44 -15.08
C ALA A 84 -17.09 4.61 -13.57
N LEU A 85 -16.27 5.36 -12.84
CA LEU A 85 -16.53 5.77 -11.45
C LEU A 85 -17.81 6.60 -11.31
N THR A 86 -18.03 7.56 -12.21
CA THR A 86 -19.22 8.43 -12.19
C THR A 86 -20.49 7.63 -12.45
N GLN A 87 -20.45 6.65 -13.37
CA GLN A 87 -21.56 5.75 -13.72
C GLN A 87 -21.88 4.68 -12.66
N SER A 88 -21.11 4.58 -11.57
CA SER A 88 -21.27 3.54 -10.55
C SER A 88 -21.85 4.11 -9.25
N ASP A 89 -22.79 3.41 -8.63
CA ASP A 89 -23.43 3.82 -7.36
C ASP A 89 -22.49 3.65 -6.16
N THR A 90 -21.58 2.68 -6.22
CA THR A 90 -20.63 2.36 -5.13
C THR A 90 -19.25 2.04 -5.70
N VAL A 91 -18.20 2.38 -4.97
CA VAL A 91 -16.88 1.75 -5.14
C VAL A 91 -16.82 0.51 -4.25
N ALA A 92 -16.15 -0.53 -4.72
CA ALA A 92 -15.77 -1.69 -3.93
C ALA A 92 -14.26 -1.87 -4.00
N LEU A 93 -13.60 -2.03 -2.85
CA LEU A 93 -12.16 -2.25 -2.72
C LEU A 93 -11.91 -3.62 -2.07
N GLU A 94 -10.70 -4.16 -2.14
CA GLU A 94 -10.32 -5.32 -1.30
C GLU A 94 -10.54 -4.98 0.18
N LEU A 95 -9.85 -3.93 0.63
CA LEU A 95 -9.98 -3.26 1.91
C LEU A 95 -10.04 -1.75 1.72
N ASP A 96 -10.62 -1.04 2.68
CA ASP A 96 -10.57 0.42 2.75
C ASP A 96 -9.63 0.83 3.89
N MET A 97 -8.35 1.08 3.58
CA MET A 97 -7.33 1.43 4.59
C MET A 97 -7.61 2.74 5.34
N ARG A 98 -8.63 3.51 4.92
CA ARG A 98 -9.12 4.71 5.60
C ARG A 98 -10.38 4.48 6.43
N ASP A 99 -10.92 3.26 6.47
CA ASP A 99 -11.88 2.82 7.49
C ASP A 99 -11.17 2.56 8.83
N GLU A 100 -11.81 2.95 9.93
CA GLU A 100 -11.19 2.88 11.25
C GLU A 100 -11.02 1.44 11.75
N ALA A 101 -11.94 0.53 11.44
CA ALA A 101 -11.86 -0.86 11.88
C ALA A 101 -10.80 -1.65 11.09
N THR A 102 -10.70 -1.36 9.78
CA THR A 102 -9.64 -1.85 8.88
C THR A 102 -8.27 -1.35 9.33
N ALA A 103 -8.10 -0.04 9.48
CA ALA A 103 -6.84 0.57 9.90
C ALA A 103 -6.40 0.08 11.29
N ARG A 104 -7.32 0.02 12.26
CA ARG A 104 -7.07 -0.52 13.62
C ARG A 104 -6.70 -2.01 13.61
N THR A 105 -7.20 -2.78 12.64
CA THR A 105 -6.82 -4.19 12.47
C THR A 105 -5.41 -4.33 11.91
N MET A 106 -5.09 -3.66 10.80
CA MET A 106 -3.76 -3.74 10.18
C MET A 106 -2.66 -3.14 11.07
N ALA A 107 -2.97 -2.08 11.82
CA ALA A 107 -2.07 -1.47 12.80
C ALA A 107 -2.13 -2.14 14.19
N ARG A 108 -2.83 -3.28 14.36
CA ARG A 108 -2.87 -4.00 15.64
C ARG A 108 -1.45 -4.47 15.99
N PRO A 109 -0.91 -4.12 17.18
CA PRO A 109 0.39 -4.61 17.60
C PRO A 109 0.47 -6.14 17.59
N ALA A 110 1.62 -6.67 17.18
CA ALA A 110 1.96 -8.07 17.34
C ALA A 110 2.17 -8.42 18.82
N ASP A 111 2.06 -9.70 19.13
CA ASP A 111 2.49 -10.26 20.41
C ASP A 111 4.01 -9.99 20.61
N PRO A 112 4.44 -9.37 21.72
CA PRO A 112 5.86 -9.19 22.01
C PRO A 112 6.66 -10.50 22.07
N GLU A 113 6.05 -11.63 22.45
CA GLU A 113 6.74 -12.92 22.45
C GLU A 113 6.93 -13.46 21.03
N LEU A 114 5.90 -13.37 20.17
CA LEU A 114 6.00 -13.66 18.73
C LEU A 114 7.09 -12.82 18.06
N LEU A 115 7.13 -11.51 18.32
CA LEU A 115 8.19 -10.62 17.84
C LEU A 115 9.57 -11.08 18.34
N ALA A 116 9.71 -11.41 19.63
CA ALA A 116 10.97 -11.84 20.22
C ALA A 116 11.44 -13.22 19.74
N ARG A 117 10.55 -14.11 19.29
CA ARG A 117 10.90 -15.37 18.62
C ARG A 117 11.30 -15.12 17.17
N MET A 118 10.39 -14.55 16.38
CA MET A 118 10.53 -14.42 14.93
C MET A 118 11.60 -13.40 14.52
N LEU A 119 11.57 -12.19 15.08
CA LEU A 119 12.46 -11.09 14.71
C LEU A 119 13.65 -11.05 15.68
N SER A 120 14.42 -12.13 15.66
CA SER A 120 15.60 -12.36 16.51
C SER A 120 16.85 -12.66 15.67
N GLY A 121 18.01 -12.80 16.33
CA GLY A 121 19.24 -13.30 15.70
C GLY A 121 19.71 -12.47 14.50
N GLU A 122 19.93 -13.13 13.36
CA GLU A 122 20.25 -12.45 12.09
C GLU A 122 19.01 -11.79 11.48
N ARG A 123 17.81 -12.38 11.55
CA ARG A 123 16.60 -11.82 10.93
C ARG A 123 16.28 -10.40 11.44
N ALA A 124 16.49 -10.16 12.73
CA ALA A 124 16.46 -8.82 13.33
C ALA A 124 17.46 -7.85 12.69
N ARG A 125 18.68 -8.29 12.41
CA ARG A 125 19.75 -7.48 11.80
C ARG A 125 19.49 -7.23 10.31
N ARG A 126 18.99 -8.22 9.56
CA ARG A 126 18.52 -8.06 8.17
C ARG A 126 17.44 -6.97 8.10
N LEU A 127 16.42 -7.10 8.93
CA LEU A 127 15.30 -6.16 8.96
C LEU A 127 15.74 -4.74 9.34
N GLU A 128 16.66 -4.57 10.30
CA GLU A 128 17.13 -3.24 10.69
C GLU A 128 18.09 -2.60 9.66
N ARG A 129 18.86 -3.41 8.90
CA ARG A 129 19.57 -2.93 7.71
C ARG A 129 18.57 -2.40 6.67
N GLN A 130 17.53 -3.18 6.37
CA GLN A 130 16.52 -2.78 5.38
C GLN A 130 15.69 -1.56 5.84
N ASN A 131 15.35 -1.43 7.13
CA ASN A 131 14.81 -0.19 7.70
C ASN A 131 15.74 1.01 7.45
N SER A 132 17.03 0.83 7.69
CA SER A 132 18.05 1.89 7.52
C SER A 132 18.22 2.30 6.06
N GLU A 133 18.30 1.33 5.14
CA GLU A 133 18.43 1.54 3.69
C GLU A 133 17.16 2.17 3.09
N ALA A 134 15.98 1.81 3.59
CA ALA A 134 14.72 2.45 3.26
C ALA A 134 14.49 3.80 3.98
N CYS A 135 15.39 4.24 4.85
CA CYS A 135 15.25 5.42 5.72
C CYS A 135 13.93 5.44 6.52
N VAL A 136 13.47 4.27 6.98
CA VAL A 136 12.35 4.13 7.92
C VAL A 136 12.80 4.68 9.29
N PRO A 137 12.03 5.58 9.95
CA PRO A 137 12.41 6.07 11.26
C PRO A 137 12.48 4.93 12.29
N PRO A 138 13.52 4.86 13.16
CA PRO A 138 13.69 3.75 14.08
C PRO A 138 12.46 3.49 14.95
N GLY A 139 11.97 2.25 14.92
CA GLY A 139 10.79 1.81 15.66
C GLY A 139 9.42 2.16 15.03
N SER A 140 9.36 2.79 13.85
CA SER A 140 8.07 3.08 13.18
C SER A 140 7.28 1.82 12.82
N LEU A 141 7.95 0.74 12.43
CA LEU A 141 7.32 -0.53 12.03
C LEU A 141 7.35 -1.61 13.13
N SER A 142 8.17 -1.45 14.17
CA SER A 142 8.60 -2.55 15.07
C SER A 142 7.50 -3.19 15.93
N LYS A 143 6.29 -2.62 15.93
CA LYS A 143 5.11 -3.20 16.60
C LYS A 143 4.17 -3.95 15.65
N LEU A 144 4.32 -3.81 14.33
CA LEU A 144 3.48 -4.51 13.35
C LEU A 144 3.81 -6.00 13.33
N GLN A 145 2.89 -6.80 12.79
CA GLN A 145 3.11 -8.24 12.54
C GLN A 145 4.36 -8.43 11.67
N PRO A 146 5.21 -9.46 11.90
CA PRO A 146 6.48 -9.62 11.19
C PRO A 146 6.37 -9.53 9.66
N ILE A 147 5.36 -10.20 9.07
CA ILE A 147 5.08 -10.10 7.62
C ILE A 147 4.79 -8.66 7.17
N LEU A 148 4.03 -7.87 7.94
CA LEU A 148 3.71 -6.48 7.60
C LEU A 148 4.93 -5.55 7.62
N GLN A 149 5.96 -5.87 8.40
CA GLN A 149 7.19 -5.06 8.43
C GLN A 149 7.98 -5.21 7.11
N VAL A 150 8.08 -6.43 6.57
CA VAL A 150 8.71 -6.66 5.25
C VAL A 150 7.82 -6.24 4.08
N THR A 151 6.49 -6.40 4.17
CA THR A 151 5.55 -5.87 3.15
C THR A 151 5.65 -4.33 3.04
N ALA A 152 5.76 -3.63 4.17
CA ALA A 152 5.97 -2.18 4.18
C ALA A 152 7.30 -1.79 3.52
N LEU A 153 8.38 -2.51 3.80
CA LEU A 153 9.69 -2.27 3.17
C LEU A 153 9.67 -2.53 1.66
N ALA A 154 9.03 -3.61 1.20
CA ALA A 154 8.85 -3.90 -0.22
C ALA A 154 8.18 -2.73 -0.98
N GLY A 155 7.08 -2.19 -0.44
CA GLY A 155 6.41 -1.02 -1.00
C GLY A 155 7.27 0.25 -1.02
N LEU A 156 8.25 0.37 -0.12
CA LEU A 156 9.17 1.51 -0.03
C LEU A 156 10.37 1.43 -0.98
N VAL A 157 10.65 0.29 -1.63
CA VAL A 157 11.75 0.14 -2.60
C VAL A 157 11.56 1.03 -3.83
N GLY A 158 10.32 1.13 -4.33
CA GLY A 158 9.99 1.86 -5.56
C GLY A 158 10.22 3.38 -5.52
N ARG A 159 10.44 3.98 -4.34
CA ARG A 159 10.59 5.44 -4.18
C ARG A 159 11.82 5.98 -4.91
N ALA A 160 12.86 5.17 -5.09
CA ALA A 160 14.03 5.53 -5.87
C ALA A 160 13.76 5.64 -7.39
N ASP A 161 12.62 5.10 -7.87
CA ASP A 161 12.08 5.30 -9.22
C ASP A 161 10.91 6.29 -9.24
N GLY A 162 10.60 6.94 -8.11
CA GLY A 162 9.46 7.84 -7.94
C GLY A 162 8.11 7.15 -7.77
N LEU A 163 8.08 5.89 -7.31
CA LEU A 163 6.87 5.14 -6.97
C LEU A 163 6.64 5.12 -5.45
N TYR A 164 5.45 5.49 -5.00
CA TYR A 164 5.13 5.73 -3.59
C TYR A 164 3.84 5.02 -3.18
N PRO A 165 3.80 4.30 -2.03
CA PRO A 165 2.57 3.81 -1.44
C PRO A 165 1.54 4.93 -1.17
N GLU A 166 2.00 6.14 -0.84
CA GLU A 166 1.13 7.31 -0.63
C GLU A 166 0.41 7.78 -1.91
N PHE A 167 0.79 7.25 -3.08
CA PHE A 167 0.12 7.45 -4.38
C PHE A 167 -0.46 6.14 -4.93
N GLY A 168 -0.68 5.14 -4.08
CA GLY A 168 -1.39 3.91 -4.43
C GLY A 168 -2.76 4.22 -5.05
N VAL A 169 -3.14 3.42 -6.05
CA VAL A 169 -4.31 3.69 -6.89
C VAL A 169 -5.61 3.40 -6.12
N ASP A 170 -5.63 2.34 -5.33
CA ASP A 170 -6.69 2.00 -4.37
C ASP A 170 -6.91 3.12 -3.33
N GLU A 171 -5.86 3.63 -2.69
CA GLU A 171 -5.96 4.80 -1.77
C GLU A 171 -6.44 6.06 -2.50
N THR A 172 -5.93 6.33 -3.70
CA THR A 172 -6.39 7.43 -4.57
C THR A 172 -7.90 7.32 -4.85
N LEU A 173 -8.40 6.13 -5.14
CA LEU A 173 -9.82 5.87 -5.37
C LEU A 173 -10.65 5.98 -4.08
N ALA A 174 -10.12 5.53 -2.94
CA ALA A 174 -10.75 5.66 -1.63
C ALA A 174 -10.91 7.13 -1.20
N VAL A 175 -9.95 7.99 -1.55
CA VAL A 175 -10.03 9.45 -1.37
C VAL A 175 -10.99 10.09 -2.37
N ALA A 176 -10.91 9.72 -3.66
CA ALA A 176 -11.80 10.26 -4.69
C ALA A 176 -13.28 9.93 -4.44
N ALA A 177 -13.58 8.70 -4.02
CA ALA A 177 -14.93 8.26 -3.69
C ALA A 177 -15.49 9.03 -2.48
N ARG A 178 -14.71 9.19 -1.40
CA ARG A 178 -15.09 10.01 -0.24
C ARG A 178 -15.38 11.47 -0.63
N ASN A 179 -14.48 12.10 -1.40
CA ASN A 179 -14.66 13.47 -1.87
C ASN A 179 -15.90 13.63 -2.78
N GLY A 180 -16.29 12.57 -3.51
CA GLY A 180 -17.52 12.50 -4.30
C GLY A 180 -18.76 12.03 -3.53
N ASN A 181 -18.70 11.86 -2.20
CA ASN A 181 -19.74 11.26 -1.36
C ASN A 181 -20.25 9.89 -1.85
N LYS A 182 -19.42 9.14 -2.57
CA LYS A 182 -19.74 7.83 -3.12
C LYS A 182 -19.43 6.74 -2.09
N PRO A 183 -20.39 5.85 -1.75
CA PRO A 183 -20.16 4.74 -0.83
C PRO A 183 -18.97 3.87 -1.25
N ILE A 184 -18.22 3.41 -0.26
CA ILE A 184 -17.12 2.44 -0.38
C ILE A 184 -17.54 1.18 0.38
N VAL A 185 -17.23 0.02 -0.18
CA VAL A 185 -17.44 -1.29 0.46
C VAL A 185 -16.14 -2.08 0.36
N ALA A 186 -15.66 -2.62 1.49
CA ALA A 186 -14.61 -3.63 1.48
C ALA A 186 -15.20 -4.98 1.04
N LEU A 187 -14.52 -5.66 0.12
CA LEU A 187 -14.87 -7.00 -0.36
C LEU A 187 -14.34 -8.09 0.57
N GLU A 188 -13.32 -7.78 1.38
CA GLU A 188 -12.66 -8.67 2.33
C GLU A 188 -12.70 -8.14 3.77
N ASN A 189 -12.22 -8.95 4.72
CA ASN A 189 -11.95 -8.52 6.09
C ASN A 189 -10.44 -8.40 6.33
N ALA A 190 -10.01 -7.37 7.06
CA ALA A 190 -8.60 -7.15 7.35
C ALA A 190 -7.94 -8.26 8.20
N GLN A 191 -8.69 -9.02 9.02
CA GLN A 191 -8.16 -10.20 9.71
C GLN A 191 -7.92 -11.36 8.74
N ASP A 192 -8.81 -11.56 7.77
CA ASP A 192 -8.69 -12.62 6.77
C ASP A 192 -7.55 -12.31 5.79
N GLN A 193 -7.42 -11.06 5.34
CA GLN A 193 -6.28 -10.64 4.52
C GLN A 193 -4.96 -10.75 5.29
N LEU A 194 -4.92 -10.37 6.58
CA LEU A 194 -3.74 -10.59 7.42
C LEU A 194 -3.37 -12.08 7.53
N LYS A 195 -4.34 -12.99 7.64
CA LYS A 195 -4.10 -14.44 7.61
C LYS A 195 -3.59 -14.94 6.25
N VAL A 196 -4.04 -14.32 5.15
CA VAL A 196 -3.53 -14.53 3.79
C VAL A 196 -2.13 -13.92 3.60
N LEU A 197 -1.66 -13.06 4.50
CA LEU A 197 -0.24 -12.71 4.63
C LEU A 197 0.47 -13.74 5.53
N THR A 198 0.17 -13.82 6.83
CA THR A 198 0.94 -14.64 7.80
C THR A 198 1.07 -16.11 7.41
N GLY A 199 0.00 -16.74 6.93
CA GLY A 199 -0.05 -18.18 6.65
C GLY A 199 -0.70 -18.99 7.77
N ASN A 200 -0.43 -20.29 7.77
CA ASN A 200 -1.08 -21.27 8.63
C ASN A 200 -0.23 -21.61 9.87
N SER A 201 1.01 -21.15 9.95
CA SER A 201 1.92 -21.38 11.09
C SER A 201 3.02 -20.31 11.21
N GLU A 202 3.58 -20.15 12.41
CA GLU A 202 4.73 -19.26 12.68
C GLU A 202 5.97 -19.62 11.83
N ALA A 203 6.12 -20.90 11.45
CA ALA A 203 7.19 -21.36 10.56
C ALA A 203 6.95 -20.94 9.09
N GLU A 204 5.70 -20.98 8.61
CA GLU A 204 5.34 -20.50 7.26
C GLU A 204 5.47 -18.97 7.18
N GLU A 205 5.13 -18.23 8.24
CA GLU A 205 5.40 -16.78 8.27
C GLU A 205 6.91 -16.49 8.30
N ALA A 206 7.71 -17.26 9.05
CA ALA A 206 9.17 -17.11 9.06
C ALA A 206 9.82 -17.38 7.70
N GLU A 207 9.38 -18.42 6.97
CA GLU A 207 9.80 -18.71 5.59
C GLU A 207 9.54 -17.52 4.66
N GLN A 208 8.35 -16.91 4.76
CA GLN A 208 7.98 -15.73 3.96
C GLN A 208 8.75 -14.46 4.35
N VAL A 209 9.01 -14.23 5.63
CA VAL A 209 9.78 -13.07 6.10
C VAL A 209 11.25 -13.18 5.66
N ASP A 210 11.85 -14.38 5.69
CA ASP A 210 13.19 -14.59 5.16
C ASP A 210 13.23 -14.42 3.64
N ALA A 211 12.26 -14.97 2.89
CA ALA A 211 12.18 -14.79 1.44
C ALA A 211 12.03 -13.31 1.02
N ALA A 212 11.18 -12.55 1.72
CA ALA A 212 11.03 -11.11 1.47
C ALA A 212 12.32 -10.32 1.81
N LEU A 213 13.09 -10.75 2.81
CA LEU A 213 14.41 -10.18 3.11
C LEU A 213 15.46 -10.58 2.06
N ASP A 214 15.38 -11.79 1.49
CA ASP A 214 16.23 -12.22 0.37
C ASP A 214 15.94 -11.37 -0.88
N GLU A 215 14.67 -11.13 -1.23
CA GLU A 215 14.27 -10.26 -2.33
C GLU A 215 14.76 -8.82 -2.15
N LEU A 216 14.59 -8.26 -0.94
CA LEU A 216 15.07 -6.92 -0.57
C LEU A 216 16.59 -6.82 -0.70
N GLU A 217 17.35 -7.71 -0.03
CA GLU A 217 18.82 -7.69 -0.04
C GLU A 217 19.42 -8.05 -1.42
N SER A 218 18.67 -8.72 -2.30
CA SER A 218 19.11 -9.00 -3.69
C SER A 218 19.09 -7.76 -4.61
N GLY A 219 18.33 -6.72 -4.26
CA GLY A 219 18.06 -5.56 -5.11
C GLY A 219 17.16 -5.82 -6.33
N LYS A 220 16.82 -7.07 -6.66
CA LYS A 220 15.92 -7.42 -7.79
C LYS A 220 14.54 -6.79 -7.64
N LEU A 221 14.02 -6.73 -6.41
CA LEU A 221 12.66 -6.31 -6.08
C LEU A 221 12.32 -4.93 -6.65
N ARG A 222 13.30 -4.02 -6.73
CA ARG A 222 13.15 -2.71 -7.38
C ARG A 222 12.79 -2.84 -8.86
N GLY A 223 13.47 -3.72 -9.59
CA GLY A 223 13.23 -3.97 -11.01
C GLY A 223 11.88 -4.64 -11.27
N GLN A 224 11.54 -5.67 -10.49
CA GLN A 224 10.24 -6.36 -10.57
C GLN A 224 9.07 -5.39 -10.30
N ILE A 225 9.17 -4.59 -9.24
CA ILE A 225 8.18 -3.55 -8.90
C ILE A 225 8.08 -2.49 -10.01
N LYS A 226 9.21 -2.04 -10.56
CA LYS A 226 9.20 -1.04 -11.64
C LYS A 226 8.57 -1.60 -12.92
N GLU A 227 8.88 -2.85 -13.31
CA GLU A 227 8.25 -3.45 -14.50
C GLU A 227 6.74 -3.61 -14.31
N LEU A 228 6.28 -4.09 -13.14
CA LEU A 228 4.84 -4.20 -12.85
C LEU A 228 4.13 -2.83 -12.91
N ALA A 229 4.75 -1.80 -12.34
CA ALA A 229 4.23 -0.43 -12.39
C ALA A 229 4.22 0.15 -13.83
N ASP A 230 5.26 -0.13 -14.62
CA ASP A 230 5.36 0.28 -16.02
C ASP A 230 4.34 -0.46 -16.92
N VAL A 231 4.10 -1.76 -16.69
CA VAL A 231 3.10 -2.59 -17.38
C VAL A 231 1.68 -2.12 -17.05
N TRP A 232 1.42 -1.86 -15.76
CA TRP A 232 0.16 -1.28 -15.29
C TRP A 232 -0.10 0.10 -15.89
N ALA A 233 0.91 0.97 -15.91
CA ALA A 233 0.79 2.33 -16.44
C ALA A 233 0.53 2.39 -17.95
N ARG A 234 0.92 1.34 -18.69
CA ARG A 234 0.61 1.16 -20.12
C ARG A 234 -0.72 0.46 -20.41
N SER A 235 -1.45 0.02 -19.39
CA SER A 235 -2.69 -0.75 -19.55
C SER A 235 -2.49 -2.09 -20.29
N ASP A 236 -1.27 -2.65 -20.21
CA ASP A 236 -0.85 -3.82 -20.98
C ASP A 236 -1.27 -5.13 -20.29
N ALA A 237 -2.55 -5.48 -20.47
CA ALA A 237 -3.11 -6.71 -19.92
C ALA A 237 -2.43 -7.98 -20.50
N ALA A 238 -1.83 -7.90 -21.69
CA ALA A 238 -1.17 -9.02 -22.35
C ALA A 238 0.18 -9.37 -21.70
N ARG A 239 1.01 -8.37 -21.33
CA ARG A 239 2.22 -8.60 -20.51
C ARG A 239 1.86 -8.94 -19.07
N LEU A 240 0.82 -8.32 -18.51
CA LEU A 240 0.35 -8.63 -17.15
C LEU A 240 -0.15 -10.08 -17.01
N ALA A 241 -0.87 -10.60 -18.00
CA ALA A 241 -1.31 -12.01 -18.00
C ALA A 241 -0.16 -13.02 -18.02
N ARG A 242 1.05 -12.57 -18.38
CA ARG A 242 2.28 -13.35 -18.37
C ARG A 242 3.15 -13.10 -17.14
N TYR A 243 2.64 -12.44 -16.09
CA TYR A 243 3.36 -12.18 -14.83
C TYR A 243 4.16 -13.40 -14.29
N PRO A 244 3.61 -14.64 -14.29
CA PRO A 244 4.36 -15.85 -13.93
C PRO A 244 5.68 -16.09 -14.70
N GLU A 245 5.83 -15.58 -15.92
CA GLU A 245 7.02 -15.76 -16.78
C GLU A 245 8.16 -14.79 -16.44
N TRP A 246 7.86 -13.66 -15.77
CA TRP A 246 8.80 -12.55 -15.62
C TRP A 246 8.89 -11.94 -14.23
N CYS A 247 8.00 -12.33 -13.30
CA CYS A 247 8.07 -11.84 -11.93
C CYS A 247 9.27 -12.40 -11.14
N ASP A 248 9.93 -13.47 -11.60
CA ASP A 248 11.01 -14.16 -10.87
C ASP A 248 10.60 -14.55 -9.42
N CYS A 249 9.32 -14.93 -9.28
CA CYS A 249 8.59 -15.05 -8.01
C CYS A 249 7.74 -16.35 -7.92
N LEU A 250 8.14 -17.39 -8.67
CA LEU A 250 7.50 -18.72 -8.70
C LEU A 250 8.53 -19.86 -8.77
N ASN A 251 9.77 -19.57 -8.38
CA ASN A 251 10.92 -20.47 -8.46
C ASN A 251 10.82 -21.63 -7.45
N THR A 252 10.28 -21.37 -6.26
CA THR A 252 10.07 -22.41 -5.23
C THR A 252 8.59 -22.82 -5.08
N PRO A 253 8.32 -24.02 -4.52
CA PRO A 253 6.98 -24.39 -4.10
C PRO A 253 6.38 -23.48 -3.02
N ALA A 254 7.19 -22.72 -2.28
CA ALA A 254 6.72 -21.76 -1.28
C ALA A 254 6.14 -20.50 -1.94
N GLU A 255 6.88 -19.91 -2.87
CA GLU A 255 6.42 -18.84 -3.76
C GLU A 255 5.13 -19.21 -4.50
N GLN A 256 5.05 -20.43 -5.04
CA GLN A 256 3.85 -20.91 -5.74
C GLN A 256 2.62 -21.03 -4.82
N ARG A 257 2.81 -21.51 -3.57
CA ARG A 257 1.73 -21.51 -2.55
C ARG A 257 1.33 -20.07 -2.17
N LEU A 258 2.31 -19.18 -2.02
CA LEU A 258 2.08 -17.78 -1.68
C LEU A 258 1.26 -17.06 -2.75
N LEU A 259 1.68 -17.08 -4.03
CA LEU A 259 0.96 -16.36 -5.09
C LEU A 259 -0.46 -16.91 -5.30
N LYS A 260 -0.64 -18.25 -5.24
CA LYS A 260 -1.97 -18.87 -5.30
C LYS A 260 -2.87 -18.41 -4.15
N ARG A 261 -2.35 -18.35 -2.92
CA ARG A 261 -3.08 -17.89 -1.73
C ARG A 261 -3.41 -16.38 -1.81
N LEU A 262 -2.50 -15.57 -2.37
CA LEU A 262 -2.69 -14.14 -2.59
C LEU A 262 -3.70 -13.80 -3.71
N LEU A 263 -3.87 -14.68 -4.71
CA LEU A 263 -4.71 -14.41 -5.90
C LEU A 263 -5.86 -15.42 -6.03
N ASP A 264 -5.58 -16.63 -6.52
CA ASP A 264 -6.56 -17.65 -6.90
C ASP A 264 -7.52 -18.02 -5.76
N ASP A 265 -7.02 -18.14 -4.53
CA ASP A 265 -7.86 -18.50 -3.36
C ASP A 265 -8.68 -17.32 -2.81
N ARG A 266 -8.38 -16.08 -3.23
CA ARG A 266 -9.14 -14.86 -2.89
C ARG A 266 -10.17 -14.49 -3.95
N ASN A 267 -9.86 -14.73 -5.23
CA ASN A 267 -10.70 -14.34 -6.36
C ASN A 267 -12.17 -14.81 -6.28
N PRO A 268 -12.52 -16.03 -5.81
CA PRO A 268 -13.91 -16.44 -5.64
C PRO A 268 -14.70 -15.56 -4.65
N ASN A 269 -14.10 -15.21 -3.51
CA ASN A 269 -14.72 -14.37 -2.49
C ASN A 269 -14.91 -12.92 -2.96
N LEU A 270 -13.91 -12.39 -3.68
CA LEU A 270 -13.99 -11.08 -4.34
C LEU A 270 -15.13 -11.06 -5.38
N ALA A 271 -15.21 -12.09 -6.23
CA ALA A 271 -16.28 -12.23 -7.22
C ALA A 271 -17.68 -12.35 -6.57
N ASP A 272 -17.83 -13.13 -5.49
CA ASP A 272 -19.08 -13.19 -4.72
C ASP A 272 -19.45 -11.81 -4.14
N GLY A 273 -18.47 -11.05 -3.64
CA GLY A 273 -18.70 -9.70 -3.11
C GLY A 273 -19.22 -8.73 -4.17
N ILE A 274 -18.60 -8.74 -5.35
CA ILE A 274 -18.99 -7.91 -6.49
C ILE A 274 -20.37 -8.32 -7.01
N GLU A 275 -20.64 -9.62 -7.12
CA GLU A 275 -21.96 -10.14 -7.52
C GLU A 275 -23.06 -9.78 -6.51
N ARG A 276 -22.83 -9.95 -5.19
CA ARG A 276 -23.79 -9.54 -4.15
C ARG A 276 -24.14 -8.05 -4.24
N LEU A 277 -23.14 -7.20 -4.47
CA LEU A 277 -23.35 -5.75 -4.63
C LEU A 277 -24.13 -5.44 -5.91
N HIS A 278 -23.80 -6.07 -7.03
CA HIS A 278 -24.53 -5.91 -8.30
C HIS A 278 -26.00 -6.35 -8.19
N ALA A 279 -26.23 -7.55 -7.63
CA ALA A 279 -27.56 -8.12 -7.39
C ALA A 279 -28.39 -7.32 -6.39
N SER A 280 -27.76 -6.54 -5.49
CA SER A 280 -28.45 -5.59 -4.61
C SER A 280 -29.03 -4.37 -5.34
N GLY A 281 -28.86 -4.29 -6.67
CA GLY A 281 -29.41 -3.22 -7.50
C GLY A 281 -28.47 -2.02 -7.67
N LYS A 282 -27.15 -2.22 -7.57
CA LYS A 282 -26.12 -1.16 -7.68
C LYS A 282 -25.21 -1.36 -8.88
N GLY A 283 -24.87 -0.29 -9.59
CA GLY A 283 -23.66 -0.23 -10.41
C GLY A 283 -22.42 -0.20 -9.51
N VAL A 284 -21.53 -1.17 -9.67
CA VAL A 284 -20.33 -1.34 -8.83
C VAL A 284 -19.09 -0.95 -9.62
N PHE A 285 -18.23 -0.10 -9.06
CA PHE A 285 -16.85 0.06 -9.52
C PHE A 285 -15.94 -0.75 -8.59
N ALA A 286 -15.64 -1.99 -8.96
CA ALA A 286 -14.79 -2.88 -8.19
C ALA A 286 -13.32 -2.65 -8.57
N ALA A 287 -12.54 -2.12 -7.64
CA ALA A 287 -11.14 -1.77 -7.82
C ALA A 287 -10.27 -2.61 -6.86
N VAL A 288 -9.55 -3.57 -7.43
CA VAL A 288 -8.72 -4.54 -6.72
C VAL A 288 -7.40 -4.72 -7.49
N GLY A 289 -6.34 -5.22 -6.86
CA GLY A 289 -5.00 -5.32 -7.44
C GLY A 289 -4.99 -6.02 -8.80
N ALA A 290 -4.25 -5.48 -9.77
CA ALA A 290 -4.37 -5.86 -11.18
C ALA A 290 -4.08 -7.34 -11.48
N LEU A 291 -3.34 -8.06 -10.63
CA LEU A 291 -3.12 -9.50 -10.75
C LEU A 291 -4.38 -10.34 -10.49
N HIS A 292 -5.38 -9.81 -9.77
CA HIS A 292 -6.71 -10.42 -9.64
C HIS A 292 -7.50 -10.42 -10.96
N MET A 293 -7.01 -9.77 -12.03
CA MET A 293 -7.69 -9.68 -13.33
C MET A 293 -7.25 -10.73 -14.35
N ILE A 294 -6.20 -11.51 -14.08
CA ILE A 294 -5.56 -12.39 -15.08
C ILE A 294 -5.78 -13.89 -14.79
N GLY A 295 -5.56 -14.71 -15.81
CA GLY A 295 -5.62 -16.18 -15.70
C GLY A 295 -7.03 -16.78 -15.56
N PRO A 296 -7.10 -18.12 -15.38
CA PRO A 296 -8.37 -18.85 -15.32
C PRO A 296 -9.19 -18.57 -14.05
N GLN A 297 -8.55 -18.13 -12.96
CA GLN A 297 -9.22 -17.71 -11.72
C GLN A 297 -9.42 -16.19 -11.64
N GLY A 298 -8.97 -15.41 -12.63
CA GLY A 298 -9.11 -13.95 -12.62
C GLY A 298 -10.58 -13.50 -12.65
N LEU A 299 -10.87 -12.35 -12.04
CA LEU A 299 -12.23 -11.81 -11.91
C LEU A 299 -12.98 -11.68 -13.25
N PRO A 300 -12.39 -11.23 -14.38
CA PRO A 300 -13.08 -11.25 -15.67
C PRO A 300 -13.57 -12.65 -16.06
N THR A 301 -12.78 -13.69 -15.81
CA THR A 301 -13.12 -15.09 -16.08
C THR A 301 -14.22 -15.60 -15.13
N LEU A 302 -14.11 -15.31 -13.82
CA LEU A 302 -15.11 -15.71 -12.83
C LEU A 302 -16.46 -15.02 -13.03
N MET A 303 -16.47 -13.74 -13.40
CA MET A 303 -17.73 -13.03 -13.68
C MET A 303 -18.38 -13.51 -14.98
N ALA A 304 -17.60 -13.86 -16.02
CA ALA A 304 -18.13 -14.52 -17.21
C ALA A 304 -18.77 -15.88 -16.88
N ALA A 305 -18.14 -16.68 -16.02
CA ALA A 305 -18.71 -17.96 -15.54
C ALA A 305 -20.00 -17.77 -14.72
N ARG A 306 -20.18 -16.61 -14.06
CA ARG A 306 -21.41 -16.18 -13.38
C ARG A 306 -22.45 -15.55 -14.31
N GLY A 307 -22.29 -15.68 -15.64
CA GLY A 307 -23.25 -15.21 -16.63
C GLY A 307 -23.27 -13.70 -16.86
N PHE A 308 -22.22 -12.96 -16.45
CA PHE A 308 -22.04 -11.58 -16.87
C PHE A 308 -21.49 -11.53 -18.31
N THR A 309 -22.00 -10.63 -19.14
CA THR A 309 -21.28 -10.19 -20.35
C THR A 309 -20.07 -9.36 -19.93
N VAL A 310 -18.87 -9.82 -20.26
CA VAL A 310 -17.60 -9.16 -19.91
C VAL A 310 -16.99 -8.52 -21.16
N THR A 311 -16.79 -7.20 -21.14
CA THR A 311 -16.20 -6.44 -22.24
C THR A 311 -14.88 -5.80 -21.77
N PRO A 312 -13.73 -6.08 -22.41
CA PRO A 312 -12.51 -5.30 -22.17
C PRO A 312 -12.71 -3.86 -22.65
N VAL A 313 -12.22 -2.87 -21.89
CA VAL A 313 -12.35 -1.44 -22.21
C VAL A 313 -11.00 -0.73 -22.20
N LEU A 314 -10.13 -1.09 -21.26
CA LEU A 314 -8.75 -0.60 -21.19
C LEU A 314 -7.83 -1.80 -20.92
N THR A 315 -7.32 -2.43 -21.97
CA THR A 315 -6.54 -3.69 -21.86
C THR A 315 -5.39 -3.82 -22.88
N ASN A 316 -5.29 -2.87 -23.81
CA ASN A 316 -4.31 -2.89 -24.88
C ASN A 316 -3.18 -1.92 -24.53
N ALA A 317 -1.92 -2.30 -24.77
CA ALA A 317 -0.76 -1.47 -24.47
C ALA A 317 -0.86 -0.09 -25.15
N GLN A 318 -0.97 0.97 -24.35
CA GLN A 318 -1.13 2.33 -24.84
C GLN A 318 0.25 2.95 -25.11
N GLU A 319 0.77 2.83 -26.33
CA GLU A 319 2.09 3.34 -26.73
C GLU A 319 2.32 4.82 -26.38
N GLN A 320 1.27 5.65 -26.40
CA GLN A 320 1.32 7.07 -26.00
C GLN A 320 1.67 7.29 -24.52
N THR A 321 1.51 6.28 -23.68
CA THR A 321 1.93 6.27 -22.26
C THR A 321 3.29 5.59 -22.05
N ALA A 322 3.87 4.98 -23.09
CA ALA A 322 5.08 4.17 -23.01
C ALA A 322 6.39 4.97 -22.98
N GLN A 323 6.33 6.30 -22.92
CA GLN A 323 7.48 7.14 -22.57
C GLN A 323 8.01 6.71 -21.19
N PRO A 324 9.23 6.15 -21.07
CA PRO A 324 9.77 5.78 -19.77
C PRO A 324 10.01 7.09 -19.00
N MET A 325 9.20 7.36 -17.98
CA MET A 325 9.42 8.55 -17.16
C MET A 325 10.84 8.49 -16.61
N PRO A 326 11.66 9.55 -16.79
CA PRO A 326 13.03 9.55 -16.30
C PRO A 326 13.02 9.30 -14.80
N ALA A 327 13.93 8.44 -14.33
CA ALA A 327 14.11 8.26 -12.89
C ALA A 327 14.36 9.63 -12.24
N LEU A 328 13.73 9.88 -11.09
CA LEU A 328 13.95 11.10 -10.34
C LEU A 328 15.45 11.30 -10.16
N ALA A 329 15.97 12.43 -10.64
CA ALA A 329 17.40 12.70 -10.60
C ALA A 329 17.88 12.59 -9.14
N ALA A 330 18.85 11.71 -8.90
CA ALA A 330 19.41 11.51 -7.57
C ALA A 330 19.81 12.87 -6.98
N PRO A 331 19.45 13.18 -5.73
CA PRO A 331 19.60 14.51 -5.16
C PRO A 331 21.05 14.96 -5.30
N SER A 332 21.26 16.11 -5.95
CA SER A 332 22.60 16.56 -6.31
C SER A 332 23.48 16.64 -5.07
N PRO A 333 24.70 16.06 -5.09
CA PRO A 333 25.57 16.07 -3.92
C PRO A 333 25.84 17.52 -3.49
N ALA A 334 25.72 17.77 -2.18
CA ALA A 334 25.75 19.13 -1.63
C ALA A 334 26.98 19.91 -2.15
N PRO A 335 26.81 21.17 -2.58
CA PRO A 335 27.83 21.88 -3.33
C PRO A 335 29.12 21.97 -2.52
N ARG A 336 30.22 21.45 -3.09
CA ARG A 336 31.55 21.52 -2.48
C ARG A 336 31.88 22.98 -2.15
N ALA A 337 32.06 23.27 -0.86
CA ALA A 337 32.37 24.61 -0.38
C ALA A 337 33.61 25.17 -1.11
N ALA A 338 33.42 26.26 -1.85
CA ALA A 338 34.48 26.87 -2.65
C ALA A 338 35.60 27.38 -1.74
N ARG A 339 36.85 26.97 -2.00
CA ARG A 339 38.03 27.49 -1.28
C ARG A 339 38.29 28.93 -1.73
N GLY A 340 37.82 29.90 -0.95
CA GLY A 340 38.09 31.33 -1.18
C GLY A 340 38.31 32.13 0.10
N GLY A 341 39.35 32.97 0.11
CA GLY A 341 39.35 34.21 0.90
C GLY A 341 39.70 34.17 2.39
N LYS A 342 41.00 34.08 2.70
CA LYS A 342 41.73 34.81 3.78
C LYS A 342 40.97 35.21 5.08
N ALA A 343 41.25 34.43 6.13
CA ALA A 343 41.37 34.77 7.56
C ALA A 343 41.11 36.21 8.09
N VAL A 344 40.38 36.27 9.21
CA VAL A 344 40.53 37.28 10.29
C VAL A 344 40.64 36.54 11.65
N LYS A 345 41.35 37.12 12.62
CA LYS A 345 41.56 36.55 13.97
C LYS A 345 40.26 36.49 14.78
N GLY A 346 40.09 35.43 15.56
CA GLY A 346 39.00 35.33 16.55
C GLY A 346 39.30 36.02 17.90
N GLN A 347 38.27 36.14 18.74
CA GLN A 347 38.39 36.48 20.17
C GLN A 347 37.62 35.47 21.03
N ARG A 348 38.00 35.35 22.31
CA ARG A 348 37.37 34.45 23.29
C ARG A 348 36.38 35.19 24.19
N ALA A 349 35.20 34.62 24.38
CA ALA A 349 34.43 34.68 25.64
C ALA A 349 33.98 33.24 25.93
N LYS A 350 34.36 32.60 27.06
CA LYS A 350 33.90 32.79 28.46
C LYS A 350 32.40 32.51 28.64
N ALA A 351 32.10 31.68 29.64
CA ALA A 351 30.82 31.02 29.84
C ALA A 351 29.85 31.82 30.75
N ALA A 352 28.58 31.40 30.71
CA ALA A 352 27.55 31.75 31.70
C ALA A 352 27.07 30.47 32.43
N PRO A 353 26.73 30.54 33.74
CA PRO A 353 26.33 29.38 34.53
C PRO A 353 24.83 29.05 34.43
N ALA A 354 24.46 27.85 34.89
CA ALA A 354 23.07 27.41 35.01
C ALA A 354 22.36 27.99 36.25
N ALA A 355 21.03 28.01 36.22
CA ALA A 355 20.17 28.29 37.37
C ALA A 355 19.07 27.21 37.48
N ALA A 356 18.70 26.79 38.69
CA ALA A 356 17.70 25.75 38.92
C ALA A 356 16.96 25.90 40.26
N ALA A 357 15.62 25.87 40.21
CA ALA A 357 14.69 25.58 41.31
C ALA A 357 13.42 24.98 40.67
N ARG A 358 12.78 23.88 41.09
CA ARG A 358 12.50 23.18 42.37
C ARG A 358 11.34 23.75 43.22
N GLY A 359 10.25 22.96 43.28
CA GLY A 359 9.20 22.98 44.31
C GLY A 359 7.81 23.43 43.82
N GLY A 360 6.68 22.74 44.06
CA GLY A 360 6.47 21.35 44.52
C GLY A 360 5.21 21.14 45.39
N LYS A 361 4.60 19.94 45.36
CA LYS A 361 3.53 19.41 46.27
C LYS A 361 2.15 20.14 46.19
N SER A 362 0.98 19.59 46.55
CA SER A 362 0.59 18.26 47.07
C SER A 362 -0.93 17.92 46.90
N ALA A 363 -1.22 16.62 46.68
CA ALA A 363 -2.27 15.78 47.34
C ALA A 363 -3.82 15.98 47.22
N LYS A 364 -4.47 14.83 46.94
CA LYS A 364 -5.69 14.21 47.56
C LYS A 364 -7.16 14.66 47.27
N ALA A 365 -7.95 13.62 46.94
CA ALA A 365 -9.27 13.21 47.51
C ALA A 365 -10.63 13.67 46.94
N ALA A 366 -11.26 12.71 46.23
CA ALA A 366 -12.61 12.14 46.47
C ALA A 366 -13.92 12.95 46.20
N PRO A 367 -15.08 12.28 45.94
CA PRO A 367 -16.24 12.89 45.28
C PRO A 367 -17.54 12.97 46.12
N ALA A 368 -18.55 13.67 45.58
CA ALA A 368 -19.96 13.62 46.02
C ALA A 368 -20.94 13.82 44.83
N ALA A 369 -22.21 13.43 45.00
CA ALA A 369 -23.27 13.49 43.97
C ALA A 369 -24.58 14.11 44.56
N PRO A 370 -25.80 13.61 44.26
CA PRO A 370 -26.62 13.84 43.04
C PRO A 370 -27.95 14.59 43.32
N ARG A 371 -28.71 14.94 42.26
CA ARG A 371 -30.19 15.15 42.17
C ARG A 371 -30.58 15.49 40.70
N GLY A 372 -31.79 15.25 40.18
CA GLY A 372 -32.96 14.52 40.69
C GLY A 372 -34.27 14.85 39.91
N GLY A 373 -35.21 13.91 39.79
CA GLY A 373 -36.51 14.04 39.08
C GLY A 373 -36.50 13.40 37.67
N ALA A 374 -37.39 12.49 37.25
CA ALA A 374 -38.87 12.39 37.33
C ALA A 374 -39.60 13.32 36.33
N ARG A 375 -40.68 12.93 35.63
CA ARG A 375 -41.66 11.84 35.87
C ARG A 375 -42.38 11.39 34.56
N ALA A 376 -42.94 10.19 34.54
CA ALA A 376 -43.91 9.67 33.53
C ALA A 376 -45.38 9.97 34.00
N PRO A 377 -46.52 9.41 33.48
CA PRO A 377 -46.74 8.26 32.54
C PRO A 377 -47.97 8.30 31.57
N ALA A 378 -48.29 7.16 30.92
CA ALA A 378 -49.63 6.70 30.44
C ALA A 378 -50.23 7.43 29.19
N ARG A 379 -51.24 6.95 28.40
CA ARG A 379 -52.02 5.68 28.19
C ARG A 379 -52.88 5.84 26.88
N ALA A 380 -53.56 4.87 26.22
CA ALA A 380 -53.53 3.39 26.21
C ALA A 380 -54.22 2.79 24.93
N ALA A 381 -53.72 1.63 24.46
CA ALA A 381 -54.45 0.39 24.06
C ALA A 381 -55.69 0.36 23.12
N GLY A 382 -55.66 -0.59 22.17
CA GLY A 382 -56.81 -1.27 21.55
C GLY A 382 -56.73 -1.41 20.02
N LYS A 383 -57.26 -2.43 19.34
CA LYS A 383 -57.40 -3.89 19.53
C LYS A 383 -58.15 -4.40 18.27
N ALA A 384 -57.89 -5.66 17.88
CA ALA A 384 -58.72 -6.52 17.02
C ALA A 384 -58.75 -6.35 15.47
N ALA A 385 -58.96 -7.50 14.82
CA ALA A 385 -59.23 -7.76 13.40
C ALA A 385 -60.59 -8.56 13.34
N PRO A 386 -61.00 -9.37 12.33
CA PRO A 386 -60.33 -9.82 11.09
C PRO A 386 -61.19 -10.07 9.81
N SER A 387 -60.51 -10.52 8.75
CA SER A 387 -60.86 -11.69 7.89
C SER A 387 -61.51 -11.54 6.48
N LYS A 388 -61.22 -12.60 5.70
CA LYS A 388 -61.87 -13.16 4.49
C LYS A 388 -61.54 -12.61 3.09
N ALA A 389 -61.18 -13.56 2.23
CA ALA A 389 -61.18 -13.48 0.76
C ALA A 389 -62.53 -13.98 0.19
N PRO A 390 -62.68 -14.01 -1.15
CA PRO A 390 -62.70 -15.33 -1.79
C PRO A 390 -61.97 -15.40 -3.16
N ALA A 391 -61.76 -16.63 -3.65
CA ALA A 391 -61.51 -16.95 -5.06
C ALA A 391 -62.77 -17.63 -5.66
N PRO A 392 -62.89 -17.81 -7.00
CA PRO A 392 -62.45 -19.12 -7.55
C PRO A 392 -62.01 -19.15 -9.04
N ALA A 393 -61.11 -20.11 -9.36
CA ALA A 393 -61.08 -21.07 -10.50
C ALA A 393 -61.37 -20.61 -11.99
N ALA A 394 -61.08 -21.36 -13.07
CA ALA A 394 -60.53 -22.72 -13.25
C ALA A 394 -59.97 -22.96 -14.69
N LYS A 395 -59.11 -23.98 -14.84
CA LYS A 395 -58.79 -24.77 -16.08
C LYS A 395 -58.02 -24.04 -17.22
N GLY A 396 -57.07 -24.66 -17.93
CA GLY A 396 -56.37 -25.94 -17.71
C GLY A 396 -55.73 -26.55 -18.98
N LYS A 397 -54.92 -27.63 -18.81
CA LYS A 397 -54.55 -28.70 -19.78
C LYS A 397 -53.86 -28.35 -21.13
N VAL A 398 -53.03 -29.21 -21.75
CA VAL A 398 -52.10 -30.29 -21.30
C VAL A 398 -51.27 -30.79 -22.52
N ARG A 399 -50.02 -31.27 -22.31
CA ARG A 399 -49.16 -31.98 -23.31
C ARG A 399 -48.72 -31.15 -24.53
N ARG A 400 -47.70 -31.57 -25.30
CA ARG A 400 -46.83 -32.76 -25.18
C ARG A 400 -45.54 -32.48 -24.43
#